data_AF-A0AB36EID9-F1
#
_entry.id   AF-A0AB36EID9-F1
#
_cell.length_a   1.000
_cell.length_b   1.000
_cell.length_c   1.000
_cell.angle_alpha   90.00
_cell.angle_beta   90.00
_cell.angle_gamma   90.00
#
_symmetry.space_group_name_H-M   'P 1'
#
loop_
_entity.id
_entity.type
_entity.pdbx_description
1 polymer ?
#
loop_
_entity_poly.entity_id
_entity_poly.type
_entity_poly.pdbx_seq_one_letter_code
_entity_poly.pdbx_strand_id
1 'polypeptide(L)'
;MTAAPHPSLLPDCGGLIRTIALALPAAFFAGDRADGGVSPLIPIGNLLSALPSDVTALVLIDGPCLASAESWLSRLAATCTAELLPLDATSSVSHPWIQDVFHVRTADGIATELLCASESAITGELANRLGLAANASHVTLPGGNQLVGPDFRLVGHSSLQDDRGMANNAATERPQQWRRVQAIDYRTVRSFGYRPEDLGNASASIALTLANTSPPAITFGKIHQCGFHVDQFVSVTGLRRDGHPLLLVADPVAHECNARNAMDLKRKLDASVLLLAQQGFAILRNPIPVLPAIDTKKCLPRLYNNVLVENIVRSDQEKPFVWVPHFGDAETLDGFDRENRKIWERLGFQAIGVAGWSHFASRNGALRCATKVINRQPAQHTDGKQPYFISNTSQYPWKLC
;
A
#
# COMPACT_ATOMS: atom_id res chain seq x y z
N MET A 1 19.83 24.80 -21.53
CA MET A 1 19.86 24.39 -20.11
C MET A 1 18.59 23.59 -19.85
N THR A 2 18.68 22.26 -19.85
CA THR A 2 17.59 21.39 -19.38
C THR A 2 17.47 21.59 -17.88
N ALA A 3 16.29 21.99 -17.39
CA ALA A 3 16.03 22.10 -15.95
C ALA A 3 16.38 20.75 -15.29
N ALA A 4 17.12 20.79 -14.19
CA ALA A 4 17.40 19.58 -13.42
C ALA A 4 16.06 18.93 -13.04
N PRO A 5 15.90 17.62 -13.26
CA PRO A 5 14.65 16.93 -12.98
C PRO A 5 14.31 17.11 -11.50
N HIS A 6 13.13 17.66 -11.21
CA HIS A 6 12.68 17.86 -9.84
C HIS A 6 12.55 16.49 -9.16
N PRO A 7 13.19 16.26 -8.00
CA PRO A 7 13.13 14.95 -7.37
C PRO A 7 11.71 14.64 -6.94
N SER A 8 11.25 13.43 -7.24
CA SER A 8 9.86 12.99 -7.05
C SER A 8 9.80 11.71 -6.22
N LEU A 9 8.70 11.52 -5.50
CA LEU A 9 8.42 10.31 -4.75
C LEU A 9 8.39 9.09 -5.67
N LEU A 10 8.99 7.99 -5.20
CA LEU A 10 8.94 6.71 -5.88
C LEU A 10 7.47 6.21 -5.96
N PRO A 11 6.97 5.84 -7.16
CA PRO A 11 5.65 5.27 -7.33
C PRO A 11 5.44 3.92 -6.63
N ASP A 12 4.21 3.65 -6.20
CA ASP A 12 3.76 2.38 -5.64
C ASP A 12 3.47 1.30 -6.71
N CYS A 13 3.47 1.69 -7.99
CA CYS A 13 3.27 0.82 -9.14
C CYS A 13 4.24 1.21 -10.27
N GLY A 14 4.32 0.44 -11.35
CA GLY A 14 5.15 0.78 -12.52
C GLY A 14 6.33 -0.17 -12.69
N GLY A 15 7.54 0.35 -12.49
CA GLY A 15 8.80 -0.36 -12.75
C GLY A 15 8.97 -1.68 -12.00
N LEU A 16 9.89 -2.52 -12.49
CA LEU A 16 10.30 -3.75 -11.79
C LEU A 16 10.89 -3.40 -10.44
N ILE A 17 10.44 -4.04 -9.38
CA ILE A 17 11.00 -3.89 -8.04
C ILE A 17 12.39 -4.52 -8.05
N ARG A 18 13.39 -3.76 -7.59
CA ARG A 18 14.80 -4.20 -7.47
C ARG A 18 15.27 -4.28 -6.05
N THR A 19 14.78 -3.37 -5.21
CA THR A 19 15.18 -3.31 -3.81
C THR A 19 13.98 -3.00 -2.95
N ILE A 20 13.81 -3.78 -1.89
CA ILE A 20 12.87 -3.52 -0.82
C ILE A 20 13.60 -3.44 0.52
N ALA A 21 12.98 -2.79 1.49
CA ALA A 21 13.40 -2.82 2.88
C ALA A 21 12.28 -3.40 3.76
N LEU A 22 12.68 -4.13 4.79
CA LEU A 22 11.86 -4.75 5.83
C LEU A 22 12.45 -4.39 7.18
N ALA A 23 11.63 -4.23 8.21
CA ALA A 23 12.11 -4.03 9.58
C ALA A 23 11.53 -5.11 10.50
N LEU A 24 12.38 -5.84 11.22
CA LEU A 24 11.96 -6.94 12.09
C LEU A 24 12.30 -6.62 13.54
N PRO A 25 11.29 -6.31 14.39
CA PRO A 25 11.49 -6.11 15.82
C PRO A 25 12.13 -7.31 16.50
N ALA A 26 12.97 -7.09 17.51
CA ALA A 26 13.58 -8.17 18.31
C ALA A 26 12.56 -9.19 18.85
N ALA A 27 11.35 -8.72 19.20
CA ALA A 27 10.26 -9.56 19.69
C ALA A 27 9.79 -10.64 18.70
N PHE A 28 10.17 -10.56 17.42
CA PHE A 28 9.87 -11.59 16.42
C PHE A 28 10.78 -12.81 16.55
N PHE A 29 11.95 -12.64 17.16
CA PHE A 29 12.97 -13.69 17.32
C PHE A 29 12.97 -14.32 18.73
N ALA A 30 12.11 -13.84 19.63
CA ALA A 30 11.90 -14.51 20.91
C ALA A 30 11.28 -15.90 20.65
N GLY A 31 11.93 -16.96 21.15
CA GLY A 31 11.53 -18.36 20.92
C GLY A 31 10.09 -18.68 21.36
N ASP A 32 9.58 -19.82 20.89
CA ASP A 32 8.20 -20.31 20.99
C ASP A 32 7.38 -19.68 22.12
N ARG A 33 6.41 -18.83 21.75
CA ARG A 33 5.32 -18.51 22.67
C ARG A 33 4.58 -19.81 22.94
N ALA A 34 4.54 -20.21 24.20
CA ALA A 34 4.05 -21.50 24.68
C ALA A 34 2.59 -21.89 24.32
N ASP A 35 1.89 -21.09 23.51
CA ASP A 35 0.49 -21.31 23.15
C ASP A 35 0.22 -20.96 21.68
N GLY A 36 0.49 -21.90 20.75
CA GLY A 36 -0.05 -21.90 19.37
C GLY A 36 -0.02 -20.54 18.65
N GLY A 37 0.99 -19.73 18.96
CA GLY A 37 0.91 -18.29 18.87
C GLY A 37 1.23 -17.75 17.48
N VAL A 38 0.70 -16.57 17.19
CA VAL A 38 1.07 -15.78 16.02
C VAL A 38 2.59 -15.76 15.82
N SER A 39 3.06 -16.17 14.65
CA SER A 39 4.47 -16.13 14.26
C SER A 39 4.68 -15.09 13.15
N PRO A 40 5.07 -13.86 13.49
CA PRO A 40 5.19 -12.78 12.52
C PRO A 40 6.33 -12.98 11.50
N LEU A 41 7.25 -13.93 11.73
CA LEU A 41 8.30 -14.28 10.78
C LEU A 41 7.80 -15.14 9.62
N ILE A 42 6.68 -15.87 9.77
CA ILE A 42 6.10 -16.73 8.71
C ILE A 42 5.75 -15.91 7.45
N PRO A 43 4.89 -14.87 7.52
CA PRO A 43 4.55 -14.07 6.33
C PRO A 43 5.76 -13.37 5.72
N ILE A 44 6.74 -12.96 6.52
CA ILE A 44 7.97 -12.33 6.02
C ILE A 44 8.82 -13.35 5.25
N GLY A 45 9.03 -14.55 5.78
CA GLY A 45 9.75 -15.61 5.08
C GLY A 45 9.07 -16.04 3.79
N ASN A 46 7.73 -16.14 3.79
CA ASN A 46 6.94 -16.43 2.60
C ASN A 46 7.07 -15.33 1.55
N LEU A 47 7.12 -14.06 1.95
CA LEU A 47 7.38 -12.94 1.03
C LEU A 47 8.76 -13.07 0.38
N LEU A 48 9.83 -13.30 1.16
CA LEU A 48 11.20 -13.49 0.64
C LEU A 48 11.29 -14.68 -0.33
N SER A 49 10.50 -15.73 -0.08
CA SER A 49 10.43 -16.91 -0.96
C SER A 49 9.66 -16.63 -2.26
N ALA A 50 8.68 -15.73 -2.22
CA ALA A 50 7.84 -15.35 -3.36
C ALA A 50 8.43 -14.24 -4.24
N LEU A 51 9.48 -13.55 -3.77
CA LEU A 51 10.15 -12.49 -4.52
C LEU A 51 11.17 -13.08 -5.52
N PRO A 52 11.28 -12.52 -6.73
CA PRO A 52 12.25 -12.97 -7.74
C PRO A 52 13.71 -12.86 -7.27
N SER A 53 14.58 -13.67 -7.87
CA SER A 53 16.00 -13.77 -7.48
C SER A 53 16.82 -12.50 -7.71
N ASP A 54 16.33 -11.62 -8.58
CA ASP A 54 16.95 -10.34 -8.92
C ASP A 54 16.42 -9.17 -8.06
N VAL A 55 15.67 -9.47 -7.00
CA VAL A 55 15.27 -8.55 -5.94
C VAL A 55 16.24 -8.68 -4.77
N THR A 56 16.67 -7.56 -4.21
CA THR A 56 17.38 -7.49 -2.92
C THR A 56 16.42 -7.01 -1.83
N ALA A 57 16.29 -7.78 -0.76
CA ALA A 57 15.59 -7.40 0.45
C ALA A 57 16.60 -7.00 1.54
N LEU A 58 16.57 -5.73 1.94
CA LEU A 58 17.34 -5.21 3.06
C LEU A 58 16.52 -5.36 4.34
N VAL A 59 16.99 -6.21 5.26
CA VAL A 59 16.23 -6.61 6.45
C VAL A 59 16.88 -5.99 7.68
N LEU A 60 16.28 -4.92 8.18
CA LEU A 60 16.75 -4.25 9.39
C LEU A 60 16.34 -5.03 10.63
N ILE A 61 17.30 -5.22 11.53
CA ILE A 61 17.12 -5.95 12.79
C ILE A 61 17.85 -5.24 13.92
N ASP A 62 17.44 -5.52 15.15
CA ASP A 62 18.19 -5.10 16.32
C ASP A 62 19.52 -5.87 16.37
N GLY A 63 20.63 -5.18 16.65
CA GLY A 63 21.97 -5.79 16.69
C GLY A 63 22.06 -7.09 17.50
N PRO A 64 21.48 -7.16 18.72
CA PRO A 64 21.46 -8.39 19.52
C PRO A 64 20.73 -9.58 18.88
N CYS A 65 19.89 -9.36 17.88
CA CYS A 65 19.12 -10.42 17.20
C CYS A 65 19.83 -11.00 15.97
N LEU A 66 21.04 -10.55 15.62
CA LEU A 66 21.74 -10.98 14.41
C LEU A 66 21.85 -12.50 14.28
N ALA A 67 22.35 -13.20 15.29
CA ALA A 67 22.50 -14.65 15.25
C ALA A 67 21.16 -15.39 15.06
N SER A 68 20.09 -14.92 15.71
CA SER A 68 18.74 -15.49 15.54
C SER A 68 18.18 -15.23 14.15
N ALA A 69 18.44 -14.03 13.59
CA ALA A 69 18.03 -13.65 12.25
C ALA A 69 18.79 -14.45 11.17
N GLU A 70 20.10 -14.66 11.32
CA GLU A 70 20.91 -15.51 10.43
C GLU A 70 20.42 -16.97 10.47
N SER A 71 20.13 -17.47 11.67
CA SER A 71 19.59 -18.81 11.87
C SER A 71 18.20 -18.96 11.22
N TRP A 72 17.35 -17.96 11.35
CA TRP A 72 16.05 -17.94 10.68
C TRP A 72 16.19 -17.89 9.16
N LEU A 73 17.00 -16.97 8.64
CA LEU A 73 17.17 -16.76 7.20
C LEU A 73 17.79 -17.97 6.50
N SER A 74 18.77 -18.63 7.12
CA SER A 74 19.41 -19.85 6.57
C SER A 74 18.48 -21.05 6.45
N ARG A 75 17.34 -21.05 7.18
CA ARG A 75 16.30 -22.09 7.06
C ARG A 75 15.24 -21.76 6.01
N LEU A 76 15.21 -20.54 5.49
CA LEU A 76 14.24 -20.14 4.47
C LEU A 76 14.69 -20.60 3.09
N ALA A 77 13.75 -21.07 2.29
CA ALA A 77 13.92 -21.23 0.85
C ALA A 77 13.69 -19.88 0.14
N ALA A 78 14.42 -18.84 0.57
CA ALA A 78 14.32 -17.52 -0.02
C ALA A 78 14.78 -17.56 -1.48
N THR A 79 13.97 -17.01 -2.38
CA THR A 79 14.31 -16.93 -3.81
C THR A 79 15.10 -15.66 -4.09
N CYS A 80 14.73 -14.55 -3.44
CA CYS A 80 15.42 -13.27 -3.55
C CYS A 80 16.73 -13.24 -2.73
N THR A 81 17.58 -12.26 -3.01
CA THR A 81 18.72 -11.96 -2.14
C THR A 81 18.23 -11.25 -0.89
N ALA A 82 18.52 -11.76 0.30
CA ALA A 82 18.16 -11.12 1.56
C ALA A 82 19.43 -10.78 2.37
N GLU A 83 19.56 -9.52 2.76
CA GLU A 83 20.72 -8.99 3.48
C GLU A 83 20.26 -8.45 4.84
N LEU A 84 20.88 -8.94 5.91
CA LEU A 84 20.60 -8.48 7.26
C LEU A 84 21.41 -7.21 7.56
N LEU A 85 20.72 -6.16 8.02
CA LEU A 85 21.32 -4.89 8.43
C LEU A 85 21.08 -4.68 9.94
N PRO A 86 22.04 -5.06 10.80
CA PRO A 86 21.91 -4.85 12.23
C PRO A 86 22.05 -3.36 12.56
N LEU A 87 21.09 -2.82 13.31
CA LEU A 87 21.19 -1.48 13.89
C LEU A 87 22.24 -1.44 15.00
N ASP A 88 22.73 -0.23 15.31
CA ASP A 88 23.63 -0.02 16.45
C ASP A 88 22.98 -0.46 17.78
N ALA A 89 23.81 -0.69 18.81
CA ALA A 89 23.35 -1.20 20.10
C ALA A 89 22.44 -0.25 20.88
N THR A 90 22.35 1.02 20.48
CA THR A 90 21.49 2.04 21.11
C THR A 90 20.15 2.21 20.41
N SER A 91 20.00 1.62 19.23
CA SER A 91 18.85 1.72 18.36
C SER A 91 18.03 0.43 18.39
N SER A 92 16.74 0.53 18.06
CA SER A 92 15.88 -0.64 17.93
C SER A 92 14.79 -0.43 16.88
N VAL A 93 14.34 -1.53 16.31
CA VAL A 93 13.18 -1.62 15.44
C VAL A 93 11.93 -1.71 16.32
N SER A 94 11.22 -0.60 16.44
CA SER A 94 10.03 -0.49 17.30
C SER A 94 8.82 -1.25 16.76
N HIS A 95 8.66 -1.35 15.45
CA HIS A 95 7.53 -2.02 14.80
C HIS A 95 7.88 -2.47 13.37
N PRO A 96 7.14 -3.43 12.78
CA PRO A 96 7.45 -3.94 11.45
C PRO A 96 7.01 -3.03 10.29
N TRP A 97 6.25 -1.96 10.57
CA TRP A 97 5.64 -1.10 9.55
C TRP A 97 6.62 -0.10 8.93
N ILE A 98 7.65 -0.62 8.25
CA ILE A 98 8.69 0.22 7.63
C ILE A 98 8.15 1.17 6.56
N GLN A 99 7.00 0.84 5.95
CA GLN A 99 6.33 1.70 4.97
C GLN A 99 6.06 3.11 5.50
N ASP A 100 5.85 3.25 6.81
CA ASP A 100 5.51 4.50 7.47
C ASP A 100 6.71 5.34 7.92
N VAL A 101 7.91 4.76 7.95
CA VAL A 101 9.09 5.38 8.57
C VAL A 101 9.64 6.53 7.72
N PHE A 102 9.68 6.34 6.40
CA PHE A 102 10.24 7.31 5.46
C PHE A 102 9.59 7.22 4.09
N HIS A 103 9.81 8.24 3.26
CA HIS A 103 9.51 8.24 1.83
C HIS A 103 10.79 8.15 1.02
N VAL A 104 10.70 7.60 -0.18
CA VAL A 104 11.83 7.53 -1.11
C VAL A 104 11.61 8.57 -2.19
N ARG A 105 12.57 9.45 -2.41
CA ARG A 105 12.58 10.34 -3.58
C ARG A 105 13.63 9.89 -4.58
N THR A 106 13.32 10.18 -5.83
CA THR A 106 14.04 9.74 -7.00
C THR A 106 14.35 10.92 -7.91
N ALA A 107 15.50 10.88 -8.56
CA ALA A 107 15.84 11.71 -9.70
C ALA A 107 16.12 10.77 -10.89
N ASP A 108 15.50 11.03 -12.04
CA ASP A 108 15.61 10.19 -13.24
C ASP A 108 15.30 8.69 -13.01
N GLY A 109 14.37 8.41 -12.09
CA GLY A 109 13.97 7.05 -11.74
C GLY A 109 14.93 6.30 -10.82
N ILE A 110 16.01 6.95 -10.36
CA ILE A 110 16.98 6.39 -9.42
C ILE A 110 16.70 6.98 -8.04
N ALA A 111 16.68 6.14 -6.99
CA ALA A 111 16.57 6.61 -5.62
C ALA A 111 17.76 7.50 -5.26
N THR A 112 17.49 8.68 -4.71
CA THR A 112 18.53 9.66 -4.34
C THR A 112 18.49 10.03 -2.87
N GLU A 113 17.31 9.96 -2.25
CA GLU A 113 17.14 10.37 -0.86
C GLU A 113 15.99 9.65 -0.16
N LEU A 114 16.11 9.54 1.16
CA LEU A 114 15.09 9.10 2.08
C LEU A 114 14.59 10.31 2.88
N LEU A 115 13.28 10.60 2.80
CA LEU A 115 12.63 11.67 3.56
C LEU A 115 11.94 11.12 4.80
N CYS A 116 12.31 11.58 5.97
CA CYS A 116 11.71 11.18 7.25
C CYS A 116 11.27 12.41 8.07
N ALA A 117 10.18 12.30 8.83
CA ALA A 117 9.69 13.42 9.63
C ALA A 117 10.55 13.71 10.87
N SER A 118 11.24 12.68 11.36
CA SER A 118 12.17 12.73 12.48
C SER A 118 13.35 11.81 12.20
N GLU A 119 14.47 12.07 12.87
CA GLU A 119 15.62 11.16 12.83
C GLU A 119 15.21 9.72 13.18
N SER A 120 15.75 8.78 12.42
CA SER A 120 15.45 7.36 12.57
C SER A 120 16.70 6.56 12.23
N ALA A 121 17.12 5.71 13.16
CA ALA A 121 18.25 4.79 12.94
C ALA A 121 18.02 3.89 11.72
N ILE A 122 16.77 3.49 11.47
CA ILE A 122 16.36 2.72 10.28
C ILE A 122 16.71 3.48 9.00
N THR A 123 16.31 4.75 8.94
CA THR A 123 16.57 5.60 7.77
C THR A 123 18.07 5.86 7.59
N GLY A 124 18.79 6.13 8.69
CA GLY A 124 20.23 6.37 8.67
C GLY A 124 21.01 5.16 8.15
N GLU A 125 20.72 3.96 8.67
CA GLU A 125 21.39 2.73 8.26
C GLU A 125 21.13 2.40 6.78
N LEU A 126 19.87 2.52 6.33
CA LEU A 126 19.54 2.32 4.92
C LEU A 126 20.22 3.35 4.01
N ALA A 127 20.23 4.62 4.40
CA ALA A 127 20.86 5.69 3.63
C ALA A 127 22.36 5.44 3.49
N ASN A 128 23.04 5.07 4.57
CA ASN A 128 24.46 4.71 4.56
C ASN A 128 24.73 3.50 3.65
N ARG A 129 23.94 2.43 3.81
CA ARG A 129 24.09 1.19 3.03
C ARG A 129 23.89 1.40 1.53
N LEU A 130 23.02 2.31 1.15
CA LEU A 130 22.63 2.58 -0.24
C LEU A 130 23.33 3.79 -0.86
N GLY A 131 24.11 4.55 -0.08
CA GLY A 131 24.72 5.81 -0.52
C GLY A 131 23.69 6.89 -0.85
N LEU A 132 22.56 6.92 -0.13
CA LEU A 132 21.48 7.90 -0.30
C LEU A 132 21.63 9.04 0.70
N ALA A 133 21.05 10.21 0.38
CA ALA A 133 20.87 11.26 1.39
C ALA A 133 19.72 10.89 2.34
N ALA A 134 19.87 11.15 3.64
CA ALA A 134 18.77 11.11 4.60
C ALA A 134 18.39 12.55 4.97
N ASN A 135 17.18 12.97 4.59
CA ASN A 135 16.71 14.34 4.74
C ASN A 135 15.47 14.41 5.64
N ALA A 136 15.43 15.44 6.48
CA ALA A 136 14.26 15.73 7.30
C ALA A 136 13.15 16.35 6.46
N SER A 137 11.92 15.88 6.66
CA SER A 137 10.69 16.43 6.08
C SER A 137 9.97 17.23 7.15
N HIS A 138 9.55 18.46 6.82
CA HIS A 138 8.65 19.25 7.68
C HIS A 138 7.20 18.76 7.66
N VAL A 139 6.93 17.65 6.98
CA VAL A 139 5.61 17.03 6.86
C VAL A 139 5.65 15.64 7.46
N THR A 140 4.87 15.46 8.52
CA THR A 140 4.56 14.14 9.07
C THR A 140 3.47 13.49 8.21
N LEU A 141 3.87 12.52 7.38
CA LEU A 141 2.98 11.77 6.52
C LEU A 141 3.40 10.29 6.54
N PRO A 142 2.63 9.39 7.17
CA PRO A 142 2.90 7.96 7.10
C PRO A 142 2.77 7.46 5.65
N GLY A 143 3.71 6.65 5.18
CA GLY A 143 3.68 6.07 3.83
C GLY A 143 2.53 5.09 3.59
N GLY A 144 1.91 4.54 4.63
CA GLY A 144 0.65 3.79 4.57
C GLY A 144 -0.55 4.69 4.30
N ASN A 145 -0.53 5.93 4.81
CA ASN A 145 -1.59 6.93 4.55
C ASN A 145 -1.42 7.67 3.22
N GLN A 146 -0.60 7.14 2.31
CA GLN A 146 -0.39 7.67 0.98
C GLN A 146 -0.22 6.53 -0.02
N LEU A 147 -0.79 6.73 -1.20
CA LEU A 147 -0.50 5.98 -2.40
C LEU A 147 0.04 6.92 -3.49
N VAL A 148 1.17 6.57 -4.09
CA VAL A 148 1.82 7.33 -5.16
C VAL A 148 1.57 6.60 -6.48
N GLY A 149 0.64 7.13 -7.28
CA GLY A 149 0.38 6.64 -8.63
C GLY A 149 1.35 7.22 -9.66
N PRO A 150 1.16 6.90 -10.95
CA PRO A 150 2.01 7.43 -12.02
C PRO A 150 1.95 8.97 -12.12
N ASP A 151 0.74 9.54 -12.05
CA ASP A 151 0.44 10.96 -12.28
C ASP A 151 -0.38 11.61 -11.14
N PHE A 152 -0.66 10.87 -10.06
CA PHE A 152 -1.42 11.34 -8.91
C PHE A 152 -0.81 10.87 -7.58
N ARG A 153 -1.21 11.52 -6.49
CA ARG A 153 -1.04 11.01 -5.12
C ARG A 153 -2.40 10.93 -4.45
N LEU A 154 -2.73 9.79 -3.88
CA LEU A 154 -3.93 9.64 -3.05
C LEU A 154 -3.49 9.62 -1.59
N VAL A 155 -3.88 10.64 -0.84
CA VAL A 155 -3.47 10.83 0.56
C VAL A 155 -4.70 10.75 1.45
N GLY A 156 -4.57 10.08 2.58
CA GLY A 156 -5.63 10.00 3.57
C GLY A 156 -5.99 11.38 4.09
N HIS A 157 -7.29 11.68 4.17
CA HIS A 157 -7.77 13.01 4.54
C HIS A 157 -7.24 13.48 5.90
N SER A 158 -7.01 12.57 6.85
CA SER A 158 -6.46 12.93 8.17
C SER A 158 -5.07 13.56 8.09
N SER A 159 -4.24 13.19 7.11
CA SER A 159 -2.91 13.76 6.91
C SER A 159 -2.90 15.08 6.12
N LEU A 160 -4.07 15.56 5.71
CA LEU A 160 -4.23 16.80 4.93
C LEU A 160 -4.82 17.96 5.75
N GLN A 161 -5.24 17.68 6.98
CA GLN A 161 -5.82 18.64 7.90
C GLN A 161 -4.72 19.30 8.76
N ASP A 162 -4.95 20.56 9.15
CA ASP A 162 -4.08 21.23 10.12
C ASP A 162 -4.39 20.69 11.54
N ASP A 163 -3.37 20.51 12.39
CA ASP A 163 -3.46 19.91 13.74
C ASP A 163 -4.41 20.63 14.72
N ARG A 164 -5.04 21.74 14.31
CA ARG A 164 -5.96 22.53 15.13
C ARG A 164 -7.39 22.17 14.77
N GLY A 165 -7.98 21.33 15.63
CA GLY A 165 -9.34 20.86 15.52
C GLY A 165 -10.38 21.96 15.34
N MET A 166 -11.49 21.58 14.71
CA MET A 166 -12.81 22.22 14.84
C MET A 166 -12.77 23.77 14.84
N ALA A 167 -12.11 24.38 13.87
CA ALA A 167 -12.34 25.78 13.54
C ALA A 167 -13.36 25.85 12.39
N ASN A 168 -14.43 26.60 12.64
CA ASN A 168 -15.63 26.74 11.83
C ASN A 168 -15.38 27.13 10.36
N ASN A 169 -16.26 26.59 9.51
CA ASN A 169 -16.97 27.18 8.38
C ASN A 169 -16.20 28.09 7.39
N ALA A 170 -16.28 27.68 6.12
CA ALA A 170 -16.09 28.52 4.92
C ALA A 170 -14.66 29.01 4.62
N ALA A 171 -13.66 28.16 4.77
CA ALA A 171 -12.38 28.40 4.11
C ALA A 171 -12.48 27.96 2.64
N THR A 172 -12.57 28.93 1.72
CA THR A 172 -12.38 28.74 0.27
C THR A 172 -10.95 28.30 -0.09
N GLU A 173 -10.03 28.40 0.88
CA GLU A 173 -8.62 28.09 0.74
C GLU A 173 -8.24 26.71 1.29
N ARG A 174 -7.34 26.00 0.59
CA ARG A 174 -6.81 24.71 1.06
C ARG A 174 -6.02 24.87 2.36
N PRO A 175 -6.13 23.91 3.31
CA PRO A 175 -5.33 23.88 4.55
C PRO A 175 -3.84 24.02 4.30
N GLN A 176 -3.10 24.55 5.28
CA GLN A 176 -1.65 24.73 5.14
C GLN A 176 -0.96 23.37 4.99
N GLN A 177 -1.39 22.37 5.76
CA GLN A 177 -0.90 20.99 5.69
C GLN A 177 -1.07 20.40 4.29
N TRP A 178 -2.20 20.62 3.62
CA TRP A 178 -2.38 20.19 2.22
C TRP A 178 -1.30 20.77 1.31
N ARG A 179 -1.02 22.07 1.41
CA ARG A 179 0.00 22.74 0.57
C ARG A 179 1.39 22.18 0.83
N ARG A 180 1.72 21.89 2.09
CA ARG A 180 2.99 21.25 2.46
C ARG A 180 3.10 19.83 1.91
N VAL A 181 2.06 19.02 2.05
CA VAL A 181 1.98 17.67 1.47
C VAL A 181 2.15 17.74 -0.06
N GLN A 182 1.47 18.68 -0.72
CA GLN A 182 1.59 18.90 -2.18
C GLN A 182 3.00 19.32 -2.60
N ALA A 183 3.75 20.04 -1.77
CA ALA A 183 5.11 20.49 -2.10
C ALA A 183 6.16 19.38 -2.11
N ILE A 184 5.87 18.21 -1.52
CA ILE A 184 6.80 17.05 -1.49
C ILE A 184 6.99 16.44 -2.88
N ASP A 185 5.99 16.56 -3.77
CA ASP A 185 5.97 15.87 -5.05
C ASP A 185 5.12 16.63 -6.07
N TYR A 186 5.52 16.60 -7.35
CA TYR A 186 4.82 17.33 -8.41
C TYR A 186 3.41 16.77 -8.70
N ARG A 187 3.13 15.50 -8.40
CA ARG A 187 1.85 14.86 -8.73
C ARG A 187 0.71 15.51 -7.93
N THR A 188 -0.45 15.61 -8.57
CA THR A 188 -1.62 16.20 -7.94
C THR A 188 -2.07 15.34 -6.75
N VAL A 189 -2.20 15.97 -5.58
CA VAL A 189 -2.76 15.33 -4.39
C VAL A 189 -4.29 15.24 -4.52
N ARG A 190 -4.81 14.05 -4.22
CA ARG A 190 -6.23 13.70 -4.07
C ARG A 190 -6.46 13.18 -2.66
N SER A 191 -7.67 13.34 -2.14
CA SER A 191 -8.02 12.97 -0.77
C SER A 191 -8.75 11.64 -0.72
N PHE A 192 -8.32 10.72 0.12
CA PHE A 192 -9.07 9.53 0.51
C PHE A 192 -9.85 9.80 1.79
N GLY A 193 -11.17 9.64 1.73
CA GLY A 193 -12.08 9.88 2.85
C GLY A 193 -13.51 9.73 2.39
N TYR A 194 -14.48 10.03 3.25
CA TYR A 194 -15.90 10.02 2.94
C TYR A 194 -16.56 11.26 3.53
N ARG A 195 -17.67 11.65 2.92
CA ARG A 195 -18.54 12.70 3.46
C ARG A 195 -19.67 12.05 4.28
N PRO A 196 -20.00 12.51 5.49
CA PRO A 196 -21.06 11.93 6.30
C PRO A 196 -22.41 11.85 5.58
N GLU A 197 -22.73 12.84 4.74
CA GLU A 197 -23.94 12.88 3.91
C GLU A 197 -24.04 11.72 2.91
N ASP A 198 -22.92 11.12 2.52
CA ASP A 198 -22.88 10.00 1.57
C ASP A 198 -23.10 8.63 2.25
N LEU A 199 -23.09 8.55 3.59
CA LEU A 199 -23.22 7.28 4.34
C LEU A 199 -24.58 6.58 4.17
N GLY A 200 -25.59 7.26 3.63
CA GLY A 200 -26.91 6.72 3.33
C GLY A 200 -27.11 6.28 1.87
N ASN A 201 -26.19 6.65 0.96
CA ASN A 201 -26.36 6.50 -0.49
C ASN A 201 -25.87 5.12 -1.01
N ALA A 202 -26.31 4.03 -0.35
CA ALA A 202 -25.91 2.67 -0.69
C ALA A 202 -26.23 2.27 -2.16
N SER A 203 -27.25 2.88 -2.76
CA SER A 203 -27.69 2.58 -4.13
C SER A 203 -26.90 3.28 -5.25
N ALA A 204 -26.04 4.26 -4.92
CA ALA A 204 -25.29 5.02 -5.94
C ALA A 204 -24.09 4.26 -6.53
N SER A 205 -23.62 3.21 -5.84
CA SER A 205 -22.54 2.31 -6.30
C SER A 205 -22.86 1.63 -7.65
N ILE A 206 -24.15 1.35 -7.91
CA ILE A 206 -24.61 0.68 -9.13
C ILE A 206 -24.78 1.67 -10.30
N ALA A 207 -25.01 2.96 -10.03
CA ALA A 207 -25.35 3.96 -11.07
C ALA A 207 -24.13 4.72 -11.64
N LEU A 208 -22.96 4.67 -10.99
CA LEU A 208 -21.78 5.42 -11.41
C LEU A 208 -21.10 4.88 -12.68
N THR A 209 -21.60 3.79 -13.27
CA THR A 209 -21.15 3.29 -14.58
C THR A 209 -21.67 4.14 -15.75
N LEU A 210 -22.53 5.15 -15.53
CA LEU A 210 -23.25 5.86 -16.61
C LEU A 210 -23.16 7.40 -16.61
N ALA A 211 -22.45 8.04 -15.68
CA ALA A 211 -22.47 9.50 -15.59
C ALA A 211 -21.32 10.18 -16.36
N ASN A 212 -21.52 10.42 -17.66
CA ASN A 212 -20.73 11.35 -18.49
C ASN A 212 -21.17 12.81 -18.24
N THR A 213 -20.96 13.31 -17.02
CA THR A 213 -21.21 14.74 -16.73
C THR A 213 -20.02 15.34 -16.01
N SER A 214 -19.58 16.51 -16.49
CA SER A 214 -18.56 17.34 -15.89
C SER A 214 -18.78 17.46 -14.38
N PRO A 215 -17.74 17.26 -13.54
CA PRO A 215 -17.92 17.28 -12.10
C PRO A 215 -18.38 18.67 -11.65
N PRO A 216 -19.46 18.79 -10.85
CA PRO A 216 -19.79 20.04 -10.21
C PRO A 216 -18.62 20.49 -9.32
N ALA A 217 -18.49 21.80 -9.13
CA ALA A 217 -17.50 22.37 -8.23
C ALA A 217 -17.53 21.63 -6.89
N ILE A 218 -16.41 21.03 -6.49
CA ILE A 218 -16.29 20.25 -5.26
C ILE A 218 -16.47 21.20 -4.09
N THR A 219 -17.67 21.25 -3.51
CA THR A 219 -17.86 21.78 -2.17
C THR A 219 -17.26 20.77 -1.20
N PHE A 220 -16.10 21.11 -0.63
CA PHE A 220 -15.49 20.35 0.45
C PHE A 220 -16.34 20.51 1.71
N GLY A 221 -17.42 19.73 1.80
CA GLY A 221 -18.09 19.45 3.06
C GLY A 221 -17.13 18.78 4.05
N LYS A 222 -17.60 18.48 5.26
CA LYS A 222 -16.77 17.82 6.27
C LYS A 222 -16.37 16.43 5.79
N ILE A 223 -15.09 16.18 5.52
CA ILE A 223 -14.58 14.86 5.12
C ILE A 223 -13.99 14.15 6.34
N HIS A 224 -14.31 12.87 6.47
CA HIS A 224 -13.74 11.95 7.45
C HIS A 224 -12.90 10.89 6.73
N GLN A 225 -11.97 10.26 7.45
CA GLN A 225 -11.20 9.14 6.89
C GLN A 225 -11.79 7.80 7.31
N CYS A 226 -11.84 6.84 6.38
CA CYS A 226 -12.11 5.46 6.69
C CYS A 226 -10.81 4.74 7.08
N GLY A 227 -10.75 4.18 8.29
CA GLY A 227 -9.53 3.53 8.80
C GLY A 227 -8.38 4.49 9.10
N PHE A 228 -7.23 3.91 9.42
CA PHE A 228 -6.04 4.67 9.80
C PHE A 228 -5.19 5.05 8.59
N HIS A 229 -5.06 4.13 7.63
CA HIS A 229 -4.24 4.30 6.43
C HIS A 229 -5.01 3.96 5.15
N VAL A 230 -4.70 4.65 4.06
CA VAL A 230 -5.29 4.43 2.73
C VAL A 230 -5.01 3.03 2.21
N ASP A 231 -3.78 2.54 2.41
CA ASP A 231 -3.31 1.25 1.88
C ASP A 231 -3.94 0.02 2.55
N GLN A 232 -4.75 0.22 3.59
CA GLN A 232 -5.58 -0.84 4.19
C GLN A 232 -6.70 -1.25 3.25
N PHE A 233 -7.21 -0.31 2.44
CA PHE A 233 -8.45 -0.49 1.69
C PHE A 233 -8.34 -0.11 0.22
N VAL A 234 -7.24 0.49 -0.22
CA VAL A 234 -7.06 0.92 -1.61
C VAL A 234 -5.73 0.42 -2.15
N SER A 235 -5.75 -0.12 -3.37
CA SER A 235 -4.55 -0.46 -4.13
C SER A 235 -4.46 0.40 -5.38
N VAL A 236 -3.26 0.89 -5.68
CA VAL A 236 -2.95 1.45 -7.00
C VAL A 236 -2.71 0.28 -7.96
N THR A 237 -3.41 0.26 -9.08
CA THR A 237 -3.22 -0.80 -10.09
C THR A 237 -2.16 -0.43 -11.13
N GLY A 238 -1.86 0.87 -11.28
CA GLY A 238 -1.07 1.38 -12.40
C GLY A 238 -1.81 1.34 -13.74
N LEU A 239 -3.06 0.88 -13.79
CA LEU A 239 -3.87 0.83 -15.00
C LEU A 239 -4.80 2.04 -15.10
N ARG A 240 -5.39 2.22 -16.29
CA ARG A 240 -6.46 3.19 -16.54
C ARG A 240 -7.69 2.47 -17.10
N ARG A 241 -8.87 3.00 -16.82
CA ARG A 241 -10.14 2.61 -17.43
C ARG A 241 -10.84 3.88 -17.91
N ASP A 242 -11.19 3.92 -19.19
CA ASP A 242 -11.83 5.07 -19.83
C ASP A 242 -11.06 6.39 -19.60
N GLY A 243 -9.72 6.31 -19.66
CA GLY A 243 -8.83 7.44 -19.44
C GLY A 243 -8.64 7.84 -17.97
N HIS A 244 -9.32 7.21 -17.01
CA HIS A 244 -9.19 7.49 -15.58
C HIS A 244 -8.27 6.47 -14.88
N PRO A 245 -7.40 6.86 -13.92
CA PRO A 245 -6.61 5.90 -13.16
C PRO A 245 -7.52 4.93 -12.41
N LEU A 246 -7.22 3.63 -12.51
CA LEU A 246 -8.01 2.56 -11.91
C LEU A 246 -7.47 2.23 -10.52
N LEU A 247 -8.34 2.35 -9.52
CA LEU A 247 -8.08 1.92 -8.14
C LEU A 247 -8.88 0.66 -7.82
N LEU A 248 -8.28 -0.22 -7.02
CA LEU A 248 -8.99 -1.34 -6.40
C LEU A 248 -9.34 -0.94 -4.96
N VAL A 249 -10.62 -0.97 -4.60
CA VAL A 249 -11.11 -0.55 -3.28
C VAL A 249 -11.85 -1.70 -2.60
N ALA A 250 -11.47 -1.98 -1.35
CA ALA A 250 -12.05 -3.02 -0.51
C ALA A 250 -13.59 -2.93 -0.41
N ASP A 251 -14.23 -4.10 -0.45
CA ASP A 251 -15.65 -4.31 -0.23
C ASP A 251 -15.87 -5.26 0.96
N PRO A 252 -16.09 -4.73 2.17
CA PRO A 252 -16.19 -5.54 3.38
C PRO A 252 -17.39 -6.49 3.38
N VAL A 253 -17.11 -7.73 3.77
CA VAL A 253 -18.10 -8.81 3.96
C VAL A 253 -17.99 -9.30 5.40
N ALA A 254 -19.14 -9.40 6.09
CA ALA A 254 -19.17 -9.98 7.43
C ALA A 254 -18.82 -11.47 7.36
N HIS A 255 -17.87 -11.92 8.18
CA HIS A 255 -17.50 -13.33 8.28
C HIS A 255 -17.22 -13.65 9.75
N GLU A 256 -18.05 -14.48 10.39
CA GLU A 256 -17.93 -14.89 11.81
C GLU A 256 -18.00 -13.76 12.87
N CYS A 257 -17.93 -12.50 12.46
CA CYS A 257 -18.11 -11.32 13.30
C CYS A 257 -19.54 -10.79 13.28
N ASN A 258 -19.86 -9.94 14.26
CA ASN A 258 -21.08 -9.13 14.23
C ASN A 258 -21.14 -8.32 12.93
N ALA A 259 -22.21 -8.52 12.16
CA ALA A 259 -22.44 -7.86 10.88
C ALA A 259 -22.36 -6.33 10.96
N ARG A 260 -22.62 -5.72 12.13
CA ARG A 260 -22.55 -4.26 12.33
C ARG A 260 -21.19 -3.68 11.97
N ASN A 261 -20.08 -4.32 12.37
CA ASN A 261 -18.74 -3.79 12.11
C ASN A 261 -18.42 -3.81 10.61
N ALA A 262 -18.75 -4.92 9.94
CA ALA A 262 -18.57 -5.03 8.49
C ALA A 262 -19.47 -4.06 7.72
N MET A 263 -20.74 -3.90 8.13
CA MET A 263 -21.68 -2.96 7.51
C MET A 263 -21.24 -1.50 7.69
N ASP A 264 -20.77 -1.11 8.87
CA ASP A 264 -20.26 0.25 9.10
C ASP A 264 -19.01 0.53 8.24
N LEU A 265 -18.07 -0.40 8.19
CA LEU A 265 -16.89 -0.29 7.33
C LEU A 265 -17.29 -0.21 5.84
N LYS A 266 -18.24 -1.05 5.41
CA LYS A 266 -18.76 -1.05 4.04
C LYS A 266 -19.39 0.29 3.69
N ARG A 267 -20.25 0.85 4.54
CA ARG A 267 -20.89 2.16 4.32
C ARG A 267 -19.86 3.28 4.16
N LYS A 268 -18.81 3.29 4.99
CA LYS A 268 -17.73 4.28 4.90
C LYS A 268 -16.95 4.14 3.60
N LEU A 269 -16.61 2.92 3.19
CA LEU A 269 -15.88 2.67 1.93
C LEU A 269 -16.73 2.94 0.69
N ASP A 270 -18.03 2.64 0.74
CA ASP A 270 -18.97 2.95 -0.35
C ASP A 270 -19.07 4.48 -0.53
N ALA A 271 -19.19 5.24 0.57
CA ALA A 271 -19.15 6.70 0.54
C ALA A 271 -17.78 7.23 0.06
N SER A 272 -16.67 6.59 0.44
CA SER A 272 -15.35 6.93 -0.09
C SER A 272 -15.22 6.71 -1.60
N VAL A 273 -15.83 5.65 -2.13
CA VAL A 273 -15.86 5.40 -3.58
C VAL A 273 -16.56 6.52 -4.33
N LEU A 274 -17.66 7.06 -3.81
CA LEU A 274 -18.33 8.21 -4.43
C LEU A 274 -17.38 9.42 -4.56
N LEU A 275 -16.65 9.73 -3.49
CA LEU A 275 -15.68 10.84 -3.49
C LEU A 275 -14.47 10.57 -4.39
N LEU A 276 -13.98 9.33 -4.46
CA LEU A 276 -12.91 8.95 -5.38
C LEU A 276 -13.35 9.08 -6.85
N ALA A 277 -14.56 8.62 -7.19
CA ALA A 277 -15.11 8.75 -8.53
C ALA A 277 -15.25 10.23 -8.94
N GLN A 278 -15.76 11.09 -8.04
CA GLN A 278 -15.83 12.55 -8.26
C GLN A 278 -14.45 13.20 -8.46
N GLN A 279 -13.40 12.63 -7.88
CA GLN A 279 -12.01 13.08 -8.07
C GLN A 279 -11.37 12.55 -9.35
N GLY A 280 -12.11 11.80 -10.19
CA GLY A 280 -11.67 11.35 -11.51
C GLY A 280 -11.02 9.96 -11.52
N PHE A 281 -11.27 9.13 -10.50
CA PHE A 281 -10.79 7.74 -10.47
C PHE A 281 -11.82 6.78 -11.03
N ALA A 282 -11.36 5.79 -11.79
CA ALA A 282 -12.14 4.58 -12.03
C ALA A 282 -11.96 3.62 -10.83
N ILE A 283 -13.03 2.92 -10.47
CA ILE A 283 -13.05 2.07 -9.27
C ILE A 283 -13.41 0.64 -9.66
N LEU A 284 -12.64 -0.31 -9.14
CA LEU A 284 -13.00 -1.72 -9.05
C LEU A 284 -13.09 -2.12 -7.58
N ARG A 285 -13.96 -3.08 -7.25
CA ARG A 285 -14.18 -3.56 -5.89
C ARG A 285 -13.57 -4.95 -5.71
N ASN A 286 -13.04 -5.23 -4.53
CA ASN A 286 -12.59 -6.57 -4.13
C ASN A 286 -13.16 -6.94 -2.75
N PRO A 287 -13.68 -8.15 -2.58
CA PRO A 287 -14.26 -8.53 -1.31
C PRO A 287 -13.19 -8.77 -0.25
N ILE A 288 -13.43 -8.25 0.96
CA ILE A 288 -12.58 -8.51 2.11
C ILE A 288 -13.40 -9.04 3.29
N PRO A 289 -13.01 -10.14 3.93
CA PRO A 289 -13.72 -10.65 5.10
C PRO A 289 -13.36 -9.81 6.34
N VAL A 290 -14.35 -9.58 7.20
CA VAL A 290 -14.19 -9.00 8.54
C VAL A 290 -14.50 -10.09 9.55
N LEU A 291 -13.46 -10.57 10.24
CA LEU A 291 -13.51 -11.72 11.16
C LEU A 291 -12.53 -11.55 12.35
N PRO A 292 -12.70 -12.31 13.45
CA PRO A 292 -11.85 -12.19 14.63
C PRO A 292 -10.38 -12.55 14.31
N ALA A 293 -9.42 -11.72 14.71
CA ALA A 293 -8.00 -12.07 14.58
C ALA A 293 -7.65 -13.30 15.44
N ILE A 294 -6.76 -14.16 14.94
CA ILE A 294 -6.47 -15.47 15.52
C ILE A 294 -6.01 -15.42 16.98
N ASP A 295 -5.27 -14.38 17.37
CA ASP A 295 -4.70 -14.15 18.72
C ASP A 295 -5.60 -13.27 19.62
N THR A 296 -6.06 -12.12 19.13
CA THR A 296 -6.74 -11.11 19.96
C THR A 296 -8.26 -11.21 19.92
N LYS A 297 -8.81 -12.01 18.99
CA LYS A 297 -10.25 -12.13 18.69
C LYS A 297 -10.94 -10.80 18.35
N LYS A 298 -10.18 -9.73 18.09
CA LYS A 298 -10.72 -8.47 17.59
C LYS A 298 -11.23 -8.66 16.17
N CYS A 299 -12.48 -8.28 15.91
CA CYS A 299 -13.06 -8.27 14.58
C CYS A 299 -12.37 -7.22 13.70
N LEU A 300 -11.56 -7.67 12.76
CA LEU A 300 -10.75 -6.82 11.89
C LEU A 300 -10.90 -7.26 10.42
N PRO A 301 -10.77 -6.33 9.46
CA PRO A 301 -10.70 -6.69 8.05
C PRO A 301 -9.41 -7.45 7.71
N ARG A 302 -9.45 -8.33 6.71
CA ARG A 302 -8.23 -8.88 6.09
C ARG A 302 -7.83 -8.05 4.87
N LEU A 303 -6.62 -7.50 4.92
CA LEU A 303 -6.19 -6.39 4.08
C LEU A 303 -5.68 -6.86 2.71
N TYR A 304 -6.55 -7.43 1.87
CA TYR A 304 -6.18 -7.88 0.51
C TYR A 304 -5.69 -6.77 -0.42
N ASN A 305 -6.01 -5.51 -0.12
CA ASN A 305 -5.57 -4.35 -0.90
C ASN A 305 -4.11 -3.95 -0.63
N ASN A 306 -3.48 -4.54 0.38
CA ASN A 306 -2.16 -4.17 0.84
C ASN A 306 -1.09 -4.90 0.01
N VAL A 307 -0.98 -4.56 -1.27
CA VAL A 307 -0.22 -5.31 -2.29
C VAL A 307 1.09 -4.62 -2.70
N LEU A 308 1.99 -5.38 -3.34
CA LEU A 308 3.09 -4.85 -4.16
C LEU A 308 2.77 -5.06 -5.64
N VAL A 309 3.03 -4.05 -6.47
CA VAL A 309 2.65 -4.07 -7.90
C VAL A 309 3.86 -3.74 -8.78
N GLU A 310 4.04 -4.54 -9.82
CA GLU A 310 4.80 -4.22 -11.03
C GLU A 310 3.81 -4.07 -12.19
N ASN A 311 4.09 -3.16 -13.11
CA ASN A 311 3.34 -3.01 -14.36
C ASN A 311 4.20 -3.34 -15.59
N ILE A 312 5.43 -3.79 -15.37
CA ILE A 312 6.35 -4.25 -16.41
C ILE A 312 6.46 -5.77 -16.31
N VAL A 313 6.56 -6.41 -17.47
CA VAL A 313 6.80 -7.84 -17.61
C VAL A 313 8.29 -8.13 -17.45
N ARG A 314 8.64 -9.08 -16.58
CA ARG A 314 10.00 -9.59 -16.42
C ARG A 314 10.38 -10.45 -17.63
N SER A 315 11.67 -10.49 -17.99
CA SER A 315 12.14 -11.10 -19.26
C SER A 315 11.74 -12.58 -19.46
N ASP A 316 11.44 -13.29 -18.37
CA ASP A 316 11.08 -14.70 -18.32
C ASP A 316 9.58 -14.94 -18.04
N GLN A 317 8.77 -13.88 -18.07
CA GLN A 317 7.36 -13.91 -17.70
C GLN A 317 6.49 -13.39 -18.83
N GLU A 318 5.21 -13.75 -18.83
CA GLU A 318 4.24 -13.26 -19.82
C GLU A 318 3.42 -12.06 -19.31
N LYS A 319 3.34 -11.90 -17.98
CA LYS A 319 2.47 -10.93 -17.33
C LYS A 319 3.23 -10.17 -16.24
N PRO A 320 2.87 -8.90 -15.98
CA PRO A 320 3.43 -8.17 -14.85
C PRO A 320 2.94 -8.77 -13.52
N PHE A 321 3.73 -8.62 -12.47
CA PHE A 321 3.46 -9.26 -11.18
C PHE A 321 2.67 -8.36 -10.22
N VAL A 322 1.84 -9.01 -9.40
CA VAL A 322 1.28 -8.42 -8.19
C VAL A 322 1.35 -9.43 -7.06
N TRP A 323 1.93 -9.04 -5.93
CA TRP A 323 1.96 -9.86 -4.73
C TRP A 323 0.78 -9.50 -3.84
N VAL A 324 -0.07 -10.48 -3.57
CA VAL A 324 -1.33 -10.34 -2.83
C VAL A 324 -1.19 -11.07 -1.49
N PRO A 325 -1.48 -10.41 -0.35
CA PRO A 325 -1.46 -11.09 0.93
C PRO A 325 -2.59 -12.13 0.98
N HIS A 326 -2.26 -13.34 1.41
CA HIS A 326 -3.19 -14.44 1.65
C HIS A 326 -3.37 -14.68 3.14
N PHE A 327 -4.59 -15.10 3.49
CA PHE A 327 -5.03 -15.32 4.86
C PHE A 327 -5.68 -16.71 5.06
N GLY A 328 -5.82 -17.50 3.99
CA GLY A 328 -6.42 -18.83 4.02
C GLY A 328 -5.58 -19.92 4.69
N ASP A 329 -4.34 -19.62 5.10
CA ASP A 329 -3.42 -20.61 5.66
C ASP A 329 -3.71 -20.95 7.13
N ALA A 330 -4.12 -19.95 7.93
CA ALA A 330 -4.47 -20.14 9.34
C ALA A 330 -5.96 -19.89 9.63
N GLU A 331 -6.71 -19.40 8.64
CA GLU A 331 -8.13 -19.06 8.72
C GLU A 331 -8.85 -19.68 7.53
N THR A 332 -10.16 -19.94 7.61
CA THR A 332 -10.94 -20.57 6.52
C THR A 332 -11.29 -19.57 5.42
N LEU A 333 -10.28 -19.00 4.77
CA LEU A 333 -10.40 -17.87 3.85
C LEU A 333 -9.90 -18.14 2.42
N ASP A 334 -9.62 -19.39 2.06
CA ASP A 334 -9.14 -19.75 0.71
C ASP A 334 -10.04 -19.24 -0.42
N GLY A 335 -11.34 -19.12 -0.16
CA GLY A 335 -12.30 -18.55 -1.10
C GLY A 335 -11.98 -17.09 -1.43
N PHE A 336 -11.70 -16.28 -0.41
CA PHE A 336 -11.34 -14.87 -0.55
C PHE A 336 -9.94 -14.71 -1.17
N ASP A 337 -8.98 -15.57 -0.79
CA ASP A 337 -7.65 -15.62 -1.42
C ASP A 337 -7.76 -15.82 -2.94
N ARG A 338 -8.50 -16.85 -3.36
CA ARG A 338 -8.73 -17.15 -4.79
C ARG A 338 -9.46 -16.03 -5.51
N GLU A 339 -10.46 -15.43 -4.88
CA GLU A 339 -11.24 -14.37 -5.50
C GLU A 339 -10.42 -13.09 -5.70
N ASN A 340 -9.67 -12.67 -4.69
CA ASN A 340 -8.80 -11.50 -4.79
C ASN A 340 -7.71 -11.69 -5.84
N ARG A 341 -7.12 -12.89 -5.94
CA ARG A 341 -6.20 -13.22 -7.05
C ARG A 341 -6.86 -13.13 -8.42
N LYS A 342 -8.05 -13.72 -8.60
CA LYS A 342 -8.78 -13.69 -9.87
C LYS A 342 -9.11 -12.27 -10.32
N ILE A 343 -9.35 -11.35 -9.39
CA ILE A 343 -9.55 -9.93 -9.72
C ILE A 343 -8.30 -9.36 -10.42
N TRP A 344 -7.13 -9.56 -9.84
CA TRP A 344 -5.86 -9.12 -10.43
C TRP A 344 -5.52 -9.85 -11.74
N GLU A 345 -5.79 -11.15 -11.82
CA GLU A 345 -5.59 -11.93 -13.04
C GLU A 345 -6.46 -11.43 -14.20
N ARG A 346 -7.71 -11.03 -13.92
CA ARG A 346 -8.60 -10.38 -14.91
C ARG A 346 -8.14 -8.99 -15.32
N LEU A 347 -7.32 -8.32 -14.51
CA LEU A 347 -6.66 -7.07 -14.86
C LEU A 347 -5.37 -7.29 -15.69
N GLY A 348 -5.01 -8.54 -15.97
CA GLY A 348 -3.87 -8.90 -16.81
C GLY A 348 -2.56 -9.17 -16.06
N PHE A 349 -2.59 -9.20 -14.72
CA PHE A 349 -1.41 -9.53 -13.92
C PHE A 349 -1.26 -11.03 -13.69
N GLN A 350 -0.06 -11.45 -13.33
CA GLN A 350 0.17 -12.70 -12.62
C GLN A 350 0.08 -12.40 -11.11
N ALA A 351 -1.01 -12.85 -10.49
CA ALA A 351 -1.23 -12.66 -9.06
C ALA A 351 -0.48 -13.71 -8.24
N ILE A 352 0.53 -13.30 -7.50
CA ILE A 352 1.33 -14.15 -6.62
C ILE A 352 0.74 -14.04 -5.21
N GLY A 353 0.13 -15.12 -4.74
CA GLY A 353 -0.37 -15.21 -3.38
C GLY A 353 0.75 -15.42 -2.38
N VAL A 354 0.84 -14.58 -1.34
CA VAL A 354 1.82 -14.70 -0.26
C VAL A 354 1.10 -15.07 1.02
N ALA A 355 1.23 -16.32 1.49
CA ALA A 355 0.53 -16.83 2.68
C ALA A 355 1.14 -16.31 4.00
N GLY A 356 0.39 -16.44 5.11
CA GLY A 356 0.88 -16.14 6.45
C GLY A 356 0.36 -14.84 7.05
N TRP A 357 -0.41 -14.04 6.32
CA TRP A 357 -0.76 -12.69 6.79
C TRP A 357 -1.79 -12.67 7.90
N SER A 358 -2.44 -13.79 8.20
CA SER A 358 -3.24 -13.97 9.42
C SER A 358 -2.43 -13.74 10.69
N HIS A 359 -1.11 -13.98 10.66
CA HIS A 359 -0.20 -13.65 11.75
C HIS A 359 -0.05 -12.14 11.99
N PHE A 360 -0.43 -11.28 11.05
CA PHE A 360 -0.43 -9.82 11.25
C PHE A 360 -1.83 -9.22 11.45
N ALA A 361 -2.90 -10.01 11.32
CA ALA A 361 -4.27 -9.53 11.33
C ALA A 361 -4.62 -8.64 12.55
N SER A 362 -4.21 -9.03 13.76
CA SER A 362 -4.46 -8.24 14.98
C SER A 362 -3.74 -6.91 15.06
N ARG A 363 -2.68 -6.74 14.26
CA ARG A 363 -1.89 -5.52 14.18
C ARG A 363 -2.33 -4.64 13.00
N ASN A 364 -3.36 -5.08 12.25
CA ASN A 364 -4.04 -4.30 11.22
C ASN A 364 -3.12 -3.78 10.10
N GLY A 365 -2.14 -4.60 9.70
CA GLY A 365 -1.26 -4.34 8.56
C GLY A 365 -0.95 -5.64 7.82
N ALA A 366 -0.46 -5.54 6.59
CA ALA A 366 -0.08 -6.69 5.79
C ALA A 366 1.15 -6.39 4.90
N LEU A 367 1.17 -6.91 3.68
CA LEU A 367 2.35 -6.99 2.81
C LEU A 367 2.98 -5.64 2.47
N ARG A 368 2.19 -4.67 1.99
CA ARG A 368 2.69 -3.30 1.76
C ARG A 368 3.06 -2.58 3.05
N CYS A 369 2.30 -2.72 4.14
CA CYS A 369 2.64 -2.05 5.40
C CYS A 369 4.02 -2.50 5.92
N ALA A 370 4.31 -3.79 5.81
CA ALA A 370 5.56 -4.38 6.27
C ALA A 370 6.77 -4.12 5.34
N THR A 371 6.55 -3.56 4.15
CA THR A 371 7.57 -3.46 3.09
C THR A 371 7.70 -2.03 2.57
N LYS A 372 8.93 -1.54 2.41
CA LYS A 372 9.20 -0.31 1.66
C LYS A 372 9.91 -0.64 0.36
N VAL A 373 9.34 -0.30 -0.79
CA VAL A 373 10.09 -0.34 -2.06
C VAL A 373 11.08 0.82 -2.08
N ILE A 374 12.35 0.51 -2.32
CA ILE A 374 13.45 1.48 -2.34
C ILE A 374 13.84 1.83 -3.77
N ASN A 375 13.89 0.83 -4.64
CA ASN A 375 14.34 1.02 -6.01
C ASN A 375 13.47 0.24 -6.99
N ARG A 376 13.18 0.87 -8.12
CA ARG A 376 12.52 0.25 -9.26
C ARG A 376 13.35 0.47 -10.51
N GLN A 377 13.50 -0.55 -11.33
CA GLN A 377 13.97 -0.36 -12.69
C GLN A 377 12.83 0.23 -13.53
N PRO A 378 12.99 1.43 -14.10
CA PRO A 378 11.98 2.01 -14.98
C PRO A 378 11.84 1.18 -16.24
N ALA A 379 10.68 1.28 -16.88
CA ALA A 379 10.52 0.74 -18.23
C ALA A 379 11.50 1.46 -19.15
N GLN A 380 12.26 0.69 -19.94
CA GLN A 380 13.03 1.29 -21.02
C GLN A 380 12.03 1.93 -21.99
N HIS A 381 12.13 3.24 -22.16
CA HIS A 381 11.44 3.97 -23.22
C HIS A 381 12.03 3.53 -24.56
N THR A 382 11.48 2.48 -25.14
CA THR A 382 11.70 2.16 -26.55
C THR A 382 10.62 2.91 -27.34
N ASP A 383 11.06 3.91 -28.11
CA ASP A 383 10.30 4.58 -29.18
C ASP A 383 9.02 5.34 -28.82
N GLY A 384 9.07 6.27 -27.85
CA GLY A 384 8.04 7.32 -27.70
C GLY A 384 6.61 6.85 -27.43
N LYS A 385 6.39 5.55 -27.26
CA LYS A 385 5.16 4.93 -26.81
C LYS A 385 5.24 4.81 -25.29
N GLN A 386 4.15 5.15 -24.61
CA GLN A 386 4.10 4.98 -23.15
C GLN A 386 4.42 3.52 -22.81
N PRO A 387 5.25 3.29 -21.77
CA PRO A 387 5.66 1.94 -21.39
C PRO A 387 4.42 1.14 -21.08
N TYR A 388 4.22 0.03 -21.81
CA TYR A 388 3.09 -0.92 -21.78
C TYR A 388 2.16 -0.76 -20.57
N PHE A 389 1.34 0.30 -20.58
CA PHE A 389 0.14 0.34 -19.78
C PHE A 389 -0.77 -0.65 -20.48
N ILE A 390 -1.24 -1.67 -19.77
CA ILE A 390 -2.27 -2.57 -20.29
C ILE A 390 -3.48 -1.68 -20.63
N SER A 391 -3.59 -1.25 -21.88
CA SER A 391 -4.76 -0.56 -22.40
C SER A 391 -5.80 -1.64 -22.56
N ASN A 392 -6.60 -1.85 -21.52
CA ASN A 392 -7.72 -2.78 -21.58
C ASN A 392 -8.87 -2.11 -22.35
N THR A 393 -8.64 -1.80 -23.62
CA THR A 393 -9.65 -1.32 -24.57
C THR A 393 -10.20 -2.54 -25.32
N SER A 394 -11.37 -2.96 -24.85
CA SER A 394 -12.32 -3.89 -25.47
C SER A 394 -12.10 -5.41 -25.30
N GLN A 395 -13.18 -6.02 -24.81
CA GLN A 395 -13.76 -7.34 -25.14
C GLN A 395 -13.92 -8.31 -23.96
N TYR A 396 -14.72 -7.93 -22.97
CA TYR A 396 -15.54 -8.92 -22.25
C TYR A 396 -16.94 -8.33 -22.01
N PRO A 397 -18.01 -8.93 -22.57
CA PRO A 397 -19.37 -8.52 -22.23
C PRO A 397 -19.65 -8.99 -20.80
N TRP A 398 -19.63 -8.06 -19.86
CA TRP A 398 -20.07 -8.30 -18.49
C TRP A 398 -21.57 -8.55 -18.48
N LYS A 399 -21.99 -9.82 -18.49
CA LYS A 399 -23.29 -10.21 -17.94
C LYS A 399 -23.06 -10.64 -16.50
N LEU A 400 -23.46 -9.78 -15.57
CA LEU A 400 -23.61 -10.11 -14.16
C LEU A 400 -24.76 -11.13 -14.03
N CYS A 401 -24.49 -12.28 -13.42
CA CYS A 401 -25.49 -13.12 -12.79
C CYS A 401 -25.33 -12.98 -11.27
#